data_AF-A0A7W4YAU9-F1
#
_entry.id   AF-A0A7W4YAU9-F1
#
_cell.length_a   1.000
_cell.length_b   1.000
_cell.length_c   1.000
_cell.angle_alpha   90.00
_cell.angle_beta   90.00
_cell.angle_gamma   90.00
#
_symmetry.space_group_name_H-M   'P 1'
#
loop_
_entity.id
_entity.type
_entity.pdbx_description
1 polymer ?
#
loop_
_entity_poly.entity_id
_entity_poly.type
_entity_poly.pdbx_seq_one_letter_code
_entity_poly.pdbx_strand_id
1 'polypeptide(L)'
;MLAGPLEGIAQAMRDPRAAGTTEAMAGGALLADGVLGVGSRRQGIGGAVKTAVMGLVFLVIGLGALHLVGQDDAGPGDVTTQGTVVDQQWHTNHSSTGGSRRTCSPAAEFTVDGQVHTAVSNGSSGSCPAIGTRVTVVYDPADPGATGRLPAPATVVLLLWLFPVAGAVMLLTGIGTFVARAASIGAGVALLTDGLRRRRAGASSAAD
;
A
#
# COMPACT_ATOMS: atom_id res chain seq x y z
N MET A 1 57.72 41.25 12.78
CA MET A 1 56.77 41.73 11.75
C MET A 1 55.81 40.58 11.42
N LEU A 2 54.68 40.52 12.12
CA LEU A 2 53.60 39.55 11.90
C LEU A 2 52.29 40.35 12.01
N ALA A 3 51.92 41.04 10.93
CA ALA A 3 50.60 41.65 10.78
C ALA A 3 49.75 40.64 10.01
N GLY A 4 48.75 40.09 10.72
CA GLY A 4 48.03 38.89 10.33
C GLY A 4 46.79 39.11 9.44
N PRO A 5 46.20 38.00 8.94
CA PRO A 5 45.09 37.95 7.98
C PRO A 5 43.69 38.34 8.55
N LEU A 6 43.64 39.08 9.67
CA LEU A 6 42.38 39.41 10.34
C LEU A 6 41.69 40.67 9.80
N GLU A 7 42.38 41.51 9.03
CA GLU A 7 41.76 42.71 8.41
C GLU A 7 40.78 42.37 7.28
N GLY A 8 40.94 41.23 6.60
CA GLY A 8 40.04 40.82 5.52
C GLY A 8 38.62 40.46 6.00
N ILE A 9 38.49 39.93 7.22
CA ILE A 9 37.20 39.45 7.77
C ILE A 9 36.35 40.63 8.24
N ALA A 10 36.98 41.70 8.75
CA ALA A 10 36.28 42.93 9.15
C ALA A 10 35.76 43.73 7.94
N GLN A 11 36.46 43.68 6.80
CA GLN A 11 36.05 44.37 5.58
C GLN A 11 34.82 43.70 4.92
N ALA A 12 34.73 42.37 4.97
CA ALA A 12 33.61 41.61 4.40
C ALA A 12 32.28 41.79 5.16
N MET A 13 32.32 42.08 6.46
CA MET A 13 31.11 42.37 7.27
C MET A 13 30.53 43.76 7.05
N ARG A 14 31.25 44.66 6.37
CA ARG A 14 30.85 46.06 6.21
C ARG A 14 30.13 46.35 4.88
N ASP A 15 29.90 45.33 4.06
CA ASP A 15 29.27 45.47 2.75
C ASP A 15 27.83 44.90 2.76
N PRO A 16 26.79 45.72 3.08
CA PRO A 16 25.40 45.25 3.18
C PRO A 16 24.81 44.78 1.85
N ARG A 17 25.51 44.98 0.73
CA ARG A 17 25.11 44.48 -0.59
C ARG A 17 25.48 43.00 -0.81
N ALA A 18 26.46 42.46 -0.07
CA ALA A 18 26.84 41.05 -0.13
C ALA A 18 25.93 40.13 0.71
N ALA A 19 25.23 40.68 1.71
CA ALA A 19 24.27 39.94 2.52
C ALA A 19 22.93 39.67 1.79
N GLY A 20 22.54 40.55 0.86
CA GLY A 20 21.30 40.39 0.09
C GLY A 20 21.36 39.31 -1.01
N THR A 21 22.56 38.99 -1.50
CA THR A 21 22.77 37.99 -2.56
C THR A 21 22.79 36.55 -2.03
N THR A 22 23.24 36.34 -0.78
CA THR A 22 23.24 35.01 -0.16
C THR A 22 21.84 34.55 0.24
N GLU A 23 20.98 35.43 0.74
CA GLU A 23 19.57 35.11 1.02
C GLU A 23 18.75 34.85 -0.26
N ALA A 24 19.00 35.62 -1.33
CA ALA A 24 18.36 35.40 -2.62
C ALA A 24 18.78 34.08 -3.29
N MET A 25 20.04 33.66 -3.13
CA MET A 25 20.52 32.36 -3.62
C MET A 25 20.00 31.17 -2.80
N ALA A 26 19.87 31.32 -1.47
CA ALA A 26 19.28 30.28 -0.62
C ALA A 26 17.79 30.04 -0.94
N GLY A 27 17.03 31.11 -1.20
CA GLY A 27 15.63 31.00 -1.65
C GLY A 27 15.47 30.43 -3.06
N GLY A 28 16.38 30.80 -3.98
CA GLY A 28 16.40 30.26 -5.35
C GLY A 28 16.74 28.77 -5.40
N ALA A 29 17.67 28.29 -4.56
CA ALA A 29 18.01 26.88 -4.45
C ALA A 29 16.85 26.03 -3.90
N LEU A 30 16.09 26.53 -2.93
CA LEU A 30 14.90 25.85 -2.40
C LEU A 30 13.74 25.79 -3.39
N LEU A 31 13.55 26.83 -4.21
CA LEU A 31 12.55 26.82 -5.29
C LEU A 31 12.97 25.94 -6.48
N ALA A 32 14.26 25.89 -6.79
CA ALA A 32 14.81 24.99 -7.81
C ALA A 32 14.66 23.52 -7.41
N ASP A 33 14.95 23.17 -6.14
CA ASP A 33 14.83 21.79 -5.63
C ASP A 33 13.35 21.35 -5.42
N GLY A 34 12.43 22.32 -5.31
CA GLY A 34 10.99 22.08 -5.18
C GLY A 34 10.24 21.86 -6.50
N VAL A 35 10.58 22.61 -7.56
CA VAL A 35 9.79 22.65 -8.81
C VAL A 35 10.44 21.87 -9.95
N LEU A 36 11.77 21.87 -10.04
CA LEU A 36 12.52 21.18 -11.07
C LEU A 36 13.39 20.13 -10.39
N GLY A 37 12.84 18.93 -10.18
CA GLY A 37 13.63 17.77 -9.79
C GLY A 37 14.71 17.48 -10.82
N VAL A 38 15.86 18.14 -10.74
CA VAL A 38 17.03 17.93 -11.58
C VAL A 38 17.84 16.79 -10.96
N GLY A 39 17.52 15.59 -11.41
CA GLY A 39 18.24 14.38 -11.06
C GLY A 39 17.37 13.17 -11.36
N SER A 40 17.80 12.35 -12.32
CA SER A 40 17.16 11.11 -12.79
C SER A 40 16.89 10.03 -11.71
N ARG A 41 17.12 10.34 -10.43
CA ARG A 41 16.90 9.50 -9.25
C ARG A 41 15.98 10.11 -8.17
N ARG A 42 15.44 11.31 -8.34
CA ARG A 42 14.50 11.91 -7.37
C ARG A 42 13.09 11.94 -7.95
N GLN A 43 12.24 11.01 -7.51
CA GLN A 43 10.80 10.96 -7.84
C GLN A 43 10.16 12.33 -7.53
N GLY A 44 9.77 13.08 -8.56
CA GLY A 44 9.00 14.32 -8.42
C GLY A 44 7.59 14.07 -7.88
N ILE A 45 6.76 15.12 -7.78
CA ILE A 45 5.33 15.01 -7.37
C ILE A 45 4.59 13.96 -8.21
N GLY A 46 4.90 13.85 -9.51
CA GLY A 46 4.34 12.80 -10.38
C GLY A 46 4.71 11.37 -9.95
N GLY A 47 5.86 11.19 -9.31
CA GLY A 47 6.25 9.93 -8.67
C GLY A 47 5.37 9.59 -7.47
N ALA A 48 5.10 10.56 -6.60
CA ALA A 48 4.22 10.38 -5.43
C ALA A 48 2.76 10.09 -5.83
N VAL A 49 2.26 10.76 -6.88
CA VAL A 49 0.93 10.47 -7.42
C VAL A 49 0.88 9.07 -8.03
N LYS A 50 1.90 8.67 -8.79
CA LYS A 50 1.97 7.32 -9.39
C LYS A 50 2.04 6.22 -8.31
N THR A 51 2.81 6.41 -7.25
CA THR A 51 2.87 5.45 -6.14
C THR A 51 1.56 5.39 -5.38
N ALA A 52 0.90 6.53 -5.13
CA ALA A 52 -0.41 6.57 -4.48
C ALA A 52 -1.49 5.86 -5.32
N VAL A 53 -1.55 6.12 -6.63
CA VAL A 53 -2.48 5.44 -7.53
C VAL A 53 -2.20 3.94 -7.59
N MET A 54 -0.94 3.53 -7.66
CA MET A 54 -0.61 2.11 -7.69
C MET A 54 -0.91 1.40 -6.37
N GLY A 55 -0.65 2.07 -5.23
CA GLY A 55 -1.07 1.59 -3.91
C GLY A 55 -2.59 1.43 -3.80
N LEU A 56 -3.35 2.38 -4.34
CA LEU A 56 -4.82 2.29 -4.38
C LEU A 56 -5.30 1.10 -5.22
N VAL A 57 -4.71 0.89 -6.41
CA VAL A 57 -5.05 -0.26 -7.27
C VAL A 57 -4.78 -1.58 -6.54
N PHE A 58 -3.61 -1.72 -5.90
CA PHE A 58 -3.28 -2.91 -5.11
C PHE A 58 -4.23 -3.11 -3.93
N LEU A 59 -4.61 -2.03 -3.26
CA LEU A 59 -5.54 -2.08 -2.14
C LEU A 59 -6.95 -2.53 -2.58
N VAL A 60 -7.47 -1.98 -3.68
CA VAL A 60 -8.78 -2.36 -4.22
C VAL A 60 -8.78 -3.82 -4.70
N ILE A 61 -7.74 -4.25 -5.44
CA ILE A 61 -7.61 -5.63 -5.90
C ILE A 61 -7.47 -6.59 -4.70
N GLY A 62 -6.66 -6.22 -3.70
CA GLY A 62 -6.46 -7.02 -2.49
C GLY A 62 -7.74 -7.17 -1.65
N LEU A 63 -8.49 -6.08 -1.46
CA LEU A 63 -9.79 -6.10 -0.78
C LEU A 63 -10.82 -6.92 -1.55
N GLY A 64 -10.87 -6.77 -2.88
CA GLY A 64 -11.75 -7.58 -3.73
C GLY A 64 -11.44 -9.08 -3.63
N ALA A 65 -10.16 -9.44 -3.66
CA ALA A 65 -9.72 -10.83 -3.48
C ALA A 65 -10.08 -11.37 -2.09
N LEU A 66 -9.88 -10.58 -1.02
CA LEU A 66 -10.31 -10.95 0.33
C LEU A 66 -11.83 -11.14 0.42
N HIS A 67 -12.61 -10.27 -0.22
CA HIS A 67 -14.06 -10.38 -0.19
C HIS A 67 -14.54 -11.66 -0.87
N LEU A 68 -13.89 -12.06 -1.97
CA LEU A 68 -14.20 -13.31 -2.68
C LEU A 68 -13.83 -14.54 -1.85
N VAL A 69 -12.66 -14.54 -1.19
CA VAL A 69 -12.21 -15.67 -0.36
C VAL A 69 -12.96 -15.74 0.98
N GLY A 70 -13.34 -14.60 1.55
CA GLY A 70 -14.08 -14.53 2.80
C GLY A 70 -15.55 -14.97 2.69
N GLN A 71 -16.07 -15.23 1.48
CA GLN A 71 -17.39 -15.85 1.32
C GLN A 71 -17.42 -17.31 1.82
N ASP A 72 -16.24 -17.95 1.90
CA ASP A 72 -16.10 -19.32 2.39
C ASP A 72 -15.82 -19.40 3.91
N ASP A 73 -15.64 -18.26 4.59
CA ASP A 73 -15.46 -18.20 6.04
C ASP A 73 -16.76 -18.46 6.78
N ALA A 74 -16.65 -18.87 8.05
CA ALA A 74 -17.80 -19.09 8.92
C ALA A 74 -18.63 -17.80 9.10
N GLY A 75 -19.84 -17.82 8.55
CA GLY A 75 -20.83 -16.78 8.71
C GLY A 75 -21.46 -16.77 10.09
N PRO A 76 -22.22 -15.72 10.44
CA PRO A 76 -22.95 -15.66 11.70
C PRO A 76 -24.01 -16.77 11.76
N GLY A 77 -23.78 -17.78 12.60
CA GLY A 77 -24.63 -18.96 12.75
C GLY A 77 -23.95 -20.27 12.38
N ASP A 78 -22.81 -20.23 11.69
CA ASP A 78 -22.08 -21.42 11.29
C ASP A 78 -21.33 -22.06 12.48
N VAL A 79 -21.20 -23.37 12.43
CA VAL A 79 -20.45 -24.17 13.40
C VAL A 79 -19.22 -24.78 12.72
N THR A 80 -18.12 -24.85 13.46
CA THR A 80 -16.88 -25.49 13.02
C THR A 80 -16.73 -26.86 13.66
N THR A 81 -16.33 -27.86 12.88
CA THR A 81 -15.99 -29.20 13.37
C THR A 81 -14.75 -29.75 12.66
N GLN A 82 -14.22 -30.86 13.17
CA GLN A 82 -13.11 -31.59 12.55
C GLN A 82 -13.69 -32.69 11.66
N GLY A 83 -13.30 -32.69 10.39
CA GLY A 83 -13.56 -33.77 9.43
C GLY A 83 -12.27 -34.50 9.05
N THR A 84 -12.43 -35.64 8.37
CA THR A 84 -11.32 -36.41 7.79
C THR A 84 -11.48 -36.44 6.28
N VAL A 85 -10.41 -36.13 5.55
CA VAL A 85 -10.41 -36.22 4.08
C VAL A 85 -10.59 -37.67 3.67
N VAL A 86 -11.65 -37.97 2.93
CA VAL A 86 -11.96 -39.34 2.46
C VAL A 86 -11.77 -39.50 0.96
N ASP A 87 -11.88 -38.41 0.19
CA ASP A 87 -11.74 -38.43 -1.26
C ASP A 87 -11.01 -37.18 -1.78
N GLN A 88 -10.40 -37.30 -2.95
CA GLN A 88 -9.69 -36.24 -3.66
C GLN A 88 -10.06 -36.26 -5.14
N GLN A 89 -10.88 -35.32 -5.57
CA GLN A 89 -11.25 -35.20 -6.98
C GLN A 89 -10.26 -34.28 -7.70
N TRP A 90 -9.59 -34.81 -8.71
CA TRP A 90 -8.66 -34.05 -9.54
C TRP A 90 -9.31 -33.70 -10.88
N HIS A 91 -9.39 -32.42 -11.18
CA HIS A 91 -9.84 -31.90 -12.47
C HIS A 91 -8.63 -31.40 -13.27
N THR A 92 -8.55 -31.76 -14.54
CA THR A 92 -7.50 -31.30 -15.44
C THR A 92 -8.12 -30.38 -16.49
N ASN A 93 -7.86 -29.08 -16.36
CA ASN A 93 -8.31 -28.08 -17.31
C ASN A 93 -7.21 -27.79 -18.33
N HIS A 94 -7.56 -27.91 -19.60
CA HIS A 94 -6.67 -27.60 -20.72
C HIS A 94 -6.94 -26.17 -21.18
N SER A 95 -5.93 -25.30 -21.16
CA SER A 95 -6.05 -23.97 -21.76
C SER A 95 -5.81 -24.07 -23.27
N SER A 96 -6.53 -23.24 -24.03
CA SER A 96 -6.35 -23.08 -25.49
C SER A 96 -4.96 -22.56 -25.88
N THR A 97 -4.17 -22.10 -24.91
CA THR A 97 -2.79 -21.61 -25.05
C THR A 97 -1.73 -22.68 -24.75
N GLY A 98 -2.11 -23.95 -24.59
CA GLY A 98 -1.18 -25.08 -24.47
C GLY A 98 -0.75 -25.41 -23.05
N GLY A 99 -1.38 -24.82 -22.03
CA GLY A 99 -1.12 -25.15 -20.62
C GLY A 99 -2.14 -26.15 -20.07
N SER A 100 -1.68 -27.15 -19.31
CA SER A 100 -2.54 -28.00 -18.49
C SER A 100 -2.47 -27.54 -17.04
N ARG A 101 -3.62 -27.22 -16.42
CA ARG A 101 -3.73 -26.95 -14.99
C ARG A 101 -4.53 -28.07 -14.33
N ARG A 102 -3.91 -28.71 -13.35
CA ARG A 102 -4.57 -29.69 -12.50
C ARG A 102 -5.06 -29.00 -11.23
N THR A 103 -6.35 -29.08 -10.96
CA THR A 103 -6.97 -28.57 -9.74
C THR A 103 -7.52 -29.74 -8.93
N CYS A 104 -7.41 -29.65 -7.61
CA CYS A 104 -7.97 -30.64 -6.69
C CYS A 104 -9.12 -30.03 -5.90
N SER A 105 -10.16 -30.84 -5.71
CA SER A 105 -11.29 -30.60 -4.82
C SER A 105 -11.34 -31.75 -3.80
N PRO A 106 -10.79 -31.58 -2.59
CA PRO A 106 -10.91 -32.60 -1.55
C PRO A 106 -12.34 -32.68 -1.01
N ALA A 107 -12.77 -33.89 -0.64
CA ALA A 107 -13.99 -34.14 0.11
C ALA A 107 -13.64 -34.70 1.49
N ALA A 108 -14.26 -34.14 2.53
CA ALA A 108 -14.04 -34.53 3.91
C ALA A 108 -15.35 -35.02 4.55
N GLU A 109 -15.27 -36.13 5.27
CA GLU A 109 -16.36 -36.61 6.09
C GLU A 109 -16.26 -36.06 7.51
N PHE A 110 -17.40 -35.66 8.05
CA PHE A 110 -17.53 -35.19 9.42
C PHE A 110 -18.82 -35.74 10.02
N THR A 111 -18.88 -35.81 11.34
CA THR A 111 -20.03 -36.37 12.06
C THR A 111 -20.72 -35.29 12.87
N VAL A 112 -22.04 -35.18 12.71
CA VAL A 112 -22.91 -34.28 13.47
C VAL A 112 -24.08 -35.13 13.97
N ASP A 113 -24.35 -35.09 15.28
CA ASP A 113 -25.44 -35.85 15.91
C ASP A 113 -25.48 -37.36 15.57
N GLY A 114 -24.29 -37.96 15.39
CA GLY A 114 -24.15 -39.38 15.04
C GLY A 114 -24.40 -39.72 13.57
N GLN A 115 -24.71 -38.73 12.72
CA GLN A 115 -24.80 -38.88 11.27
C GLN A 115 -23.53 -38.41 10.58
N VAL A 116 -23.10 -39.17 9.56
CA VAL A 116 -21.93 -38.83 8.73
C VAL A 116 -22.41 -37.95 7.57
N HIS A 117 -21.75 -36.81 7.41
CA HIS A 117 -21.96 -35.87 6.31
C HIS A 117 -20.65 -35.67 5.54
N THR A 118 -20.77 -35.30 4.27
CA THR A 118 -19.63 -35.06 3.39
C THR A 118 -19.60 -33.61 2.97
N ALA A 119 -18.52 -32.90 3.29
CA ALA A 119 -18.24 -31.55 2.83
C ALA A 119 -17.29 -31.60 1.63
N VAL A 120 -17.59 -30.83 0.59
CA VAL A 120 -16.74 -30.71 -0.60
C VAL A 120 -16.12 -29.32 -0.62
N SER A 121 -14.83 -29.24 -0.93
CA SER A 121 -14.17 -27.96 -1.12
C SER A 121 -14.67 -27.29 -2.40
N ASN A 122 -15.21 -26.07 -2.29
CA ASN A 122 -15.50 -25.21 -3.44
C ASN A 122 -14.22 -24.62 -4.05
N GLY A 123 -13.12 -24.62 -3.30
CA GLY A 123 -11.81 -24.16 -3.74
C GLY A 123 -11.08 -25.20 -4.59
N SER A 124 -10.65 -24.79 -5.78
CA SER A 124 -9.74 -25.56 -6.64
C SER A 124 -8.29 -25.17 -6.36
N SER A 125 -7.55 -26.02 -5.66
CA SER A 125 -6.12 -25.81 -5.36
C SER A 125 -5.21 -26.73 -6.16
N GLY A 126 -3.99 -26.27 -6.46
CA GLY A 126 -2.97 -27.11 -7.11
C GLY A 126 -2.37 -28.18 -6.17
N SER A 127 -2.53 -28.00 -4.86
CA SER A 127 -2.14 -28.95 -3.82
C SER A 127 -3.37 -29.51 -3.12
N CYS A 128 -3.39 -30.81 -2.88
CA CYS A 128 -4.48 -31.50 -2.19
C CYS A 128 -4.01 -32.09 -0.86
N PRO A 129 -4.76 -31.93 0.24
CA PRO A 129 -4.46 -32.61 1.50
C PRO A 129 -4.59 -34.14 1.32
N ALA A 130 -3.74 -34.92 1.98
CA ALA A 130 -3.75 -36.38 1.87
C ALA A 130 -5.04 -36.99 2.46
N ILE A 131 -5.52 -38.10 1.87
CA ILE A 131 -6.62 -38.89 2.45
C ILE A 131 -6.22 -39.32 3.87
N GLY A 132 -7.17 -39.23 4.81
CA GLY A 132 -6.94 -39.49 6.24
C GLY A 132 -6.45 -38.27 7.04
N THR A 133 -6.17 -37.14 6.37
CA THR A 133 -5.77 -35.91 7.08
C THR A 133 -6.99 -35.27 7.74
N ARG A 134 -6.80 -34.73 8.95
CA ARG A 134 -7.82 -33.93 9.61
C ARG A 134 -7.89 -32.53 9.03
N VAL A 135 -9.09 -32.08 8.70
CA VAL A 135 -9.39 -30.75 8.18
C VAL A 135 -10.52 -30.12 8.96
N THR A 136 -10.52 -28.79 9.05
CA THR A 136 -11.66 -28.07 9.63
C THR A 136 -12.78 -28.00 8.61
N VAL A 137 -14.02 -28.24 9.04
CA VAL A 137 -15.23 -28.12 8.24
C VAL A 137 -16.13 -27.09 8.91
N VAL A 138 -16.67 -26.17 8.11
CA VAL A 138 -17.65 -25.17 8.52
C VAL A 138 -19.00 -25.58 7.91
N TYR A 139 -20.06 -25.56 8.70
CA TYR A 139 -21.42 -25.92 8.25
C TYR A 139 -22.49 -25.11 8.99
N ASP A 140 -23.65 -24.96 8.36
CA ASP A 140 -24.87 -24.45 9.01
C ASP A 140 -25.50 -25.57 9.83
N PRO A 141 -25.68 -25.41 11.16
CA PRO A 141 -26.30 -26.44 11.99
C PRO A 141 -27.76 -26.75 11.62
N ALA A 142 -28.45 -25.86 10.89
CA ALA A 142 -29.79 -26.13 10.38
C ALA A 142 -29.80 -27.10 9.19
N ASP A 143 -28.70 -27.17 8.42
CA ASP A 143 -28.53 -28.09 7.30
C ASP A 143 -27.05 -28.47 7.09
N PRO A 144 -26.51 -29.40 7.90
CA PRO A 144 -25.11 -29.78 7.85
C PRO A 144 -24.72 -30.46 6.52
N GLY A 145 -25.68 -31.12 5.85
CA GLY A 145 -25.43 -31.89 4.63
C GLY A 145 -25.25 -31.02 3.39
N ALA A 146 -26.01 -29.92 3.26
CA ALA A 146 -25.95 -29.07 2.08
C ALA A 146 -24.90 -27.95 2.16
N THR A 147 -24.49 -27.56 3.37
CA THR A 147 -23.68 -26.35 3.61
C THR A 147 -22.24 -26.61 4.02
N GLY A 148 -21.86 -27.87 4.20
CA GLY A 148 -20.50 -28.27 4.60
C GLY A 148 -19.44 -27.77 3.62
N ARG A 149 -18.62 -26.82 4.06
CA ARG A 149 -17.52 -26.22 3.29
C ARG A 149 -16.19 -26.34 4.04
N LEU A 150 -15.10 -26.45 3.27
CA LEU A 150 -13.74 -26.42 3.81
C LEU A 150 -13.22 -24.98 3.73
N PRO A 151 -12.98 -24.30 4.86
CA PRO A 151 -12.42 -22.96 4.84
C PRO A 151 -11.00 -22.97 4.25
N ALA A 152 -10.63 -21.86 3.61
CA ALA A 152 -9.28 -21.70 3.10
C ALA A 152 -8.25 -21.88 4.22
N PRO A 153 -7.09 -22.52 3.97
CA PRO A 153 -6.07 -22.70 4.99
C PRO A 153 -5.62 -21.33 5.50
N ALA A 154 -5.44 -21.21 6.83
CA ALA A 154 -5.10 -19.94 7.50
C ALA A 154 -3.88 -19.25 6.88
N THR A 155 -2.91 -20.02 6.36
CA THR A 155 -1.74 -19.50 5.64
C THR A 155 -2.12 -18.74 4.37
N VAL A 156 -3.10 -19.22 3.61
CA VAL A 156 -3.59 -18.54 2.40
C VAL A 156 -4.32 -17.27 2.79
N VAL A 157 -5.18 -17.31 3.81
CA VAL A 157 -5.87 -16.12 4.33
C VAL A 157 -4.87 -15.07 4.79
N LEU A 158 -3.84 -15.48 5.53
CA LEU A 158 -2.78 -14.60 6.03
C LEU A 158 -1.94 -14.00 4.88
N LEU A 159 -1.60 -14.81 3.87
CA LEU A 159 -0.91 -14.33 2.67
C LEU A 159 -1.79 -13.34 1.90
N LEU A 160 -3.10 -13.60 1.78
CA LEU A 160 -4.04 -12.71 1.12
C LEU A 160 -4.18 -11.39 1.88
N TRP A 161 -4.14 -11.43 3.21
CA TRP A 161 -4.13 -10.23 4.08
C TRP A 161 -2.86 -9.37 3.92
N LEU A 162 -1.74 -9.98 3.50
CA LEU A 162 -0.50 -9.25 3.24
C LEU A 162 -0.65 -8.24 2.10
N PHE A 163 -1.42 -8.56 1.06
CA PHE A 163 -1.64 -7.70 -0.10
C PHE A 163 -2.29 -6.34 0.23
N PRO A 164 -3.46 -6.27 0.89
CA PRO A 164 -4.08 -5.01 1.25
C PRO A 164 -3.30 -4.26 2.32
N VAL A 165 -2.63 -4.95 3.26
CA VAL A 165 -1.73 -4.29 4.22
C VAL A 165 -0.58 -3.59 3.51
N ALA A 166 0.11 -4.29 2.60
CA ALA A 166 1.17 -3.70 1.79
C ALA A 166 0.64 -2.54 0.92
N GLY A 167 -0.52 -2.71 0.30
CA GLY A 167 -1.20 -1.66 -0.47
C GLY A 167 -1.54 -0.43 0.38
N ALA A 168 -2.04 -0.62 1.59
CA ALA A 168 -2.34 0.46 2.54
C ALA A 168 -1.08 1.20 2.97
N VAL A 169 0.01 0.48 3.28
CA VAL A 169 1.29 1.10 3.62
C VAL A 169 1.84 1.92 2.45
N MET A 170 1.78 1.39 1.22
CA MET A 170 2.15 2.14 0.02
C MET A 170 1.27 3.38 -0.20
N LEU A 171 -0.03 3.27 0.02
CA LEU A 171 -0.97 4.39 -0.10
C LEU A 171 -0.64 5.49 0.94
N LEU A 172 -0.46 5.12 2.21
CA LEU A 172 -0.18 6.04 3.29
C LEU A 172 1.17 6.75 3.10
N THR A 173 2.20 6.02 2.65
CA THR A 173 3.50 6.62 2.33
C THR A 173 3.40 7.57 1.13
N GLY A 174 2.61 7.23 0.11
CA GLY A 174 2.30 8.12 -1.02
C GLY A 174 1.58 9.41 -0.58
N ILE A 175 0.53 9.30 0.25
CA ILE A 175 -0.20 10.44 0.78
C ILE A 175 0.70 11.31 1.66
N GLY A 176 1.46 10.70 2.57
CA GLY A 176 2.37 11.43 3.47
C GLY A 176 3.43 12.23 2.72
N THR A 177 4.05 11.62 1.70
CA THR A 177 5.02 12.32 0.84
C THR A 177 4.37 13.43 0.02
N PHE A 178 3.15 13.22 -0.49
CA PHE A 178 2.39 14.25 -1.19
C PHE A 178 2.05 15.44 -0.29
N VAL A 179 1.55 15.21 0.92
CA VAL A 179 1.20 16.26 1.89
C VAL A 179 2.45 17.04 2.31
N ALA A 180 3.56 16.37 2.61
CA ALA A 180 4.82 17.03 2.95
C ALA A 180 5.32 17.95 1.82
N ARG A 181 5.22 17.48 0.57
CA ARG A 181 5.58 18.26 -0.63
C ARG A 181 4.61 19.42 -0.88
N ALA A 182 3.31 19.22 -0.68
CA ALA A 182 2.31 20.26 -0.83
C ALA A 182 2.50 21.38 0.21
N ALA A 183 2.80 21.00 1.46
CA ALA A 183 3.11 21.95 2.52
C ALA A 183 4.38 22.76 2.21
N SER A 184 5.44 22.13 1.69
CA SER A 184 6.67 22.85 1.33
C SER A 184 6.45 23.82 0.16
N ILE A 185 5.63 23.45 -0.82
CA ILE A 185 5.24 24.34 -1.93
C ILE A 185 4.40 25.51 -1.40
N GLY A 186 3.40 25.24 -0.55
CA GLY A 186 2.54 26.27 0.03
C GLY A 186 3.33 27.29 0.86
N ALA A 187 4.26 26.81 1.69
CA ALA A 187 5.15 27.67 2.48
C ALA A 187 6.06 28.53 1.59
N GLY A 188 6.61 27.95 0.51
CA GLY A 188 7.41 28.68 -0.47
C GLY A 188 6.63 29.80 -1.17
N VAL A 189 5.39 29.53 -1.57
CA VAL A 189 4.50 30.52 -2.21
C VAL A 189 4.14 31.65 -1.24
N ALA A 190 3.81 31.32 0.01
CA ALA A 190 3.46 32.32 1.02
C ALA A 190 4.61 33.31 1.26
N LEU A 191 5.83 32.79 1.45
CA LEU A 191 7.04 33.63 1.62
C LEU A 191 7.31 34.52 0.40
N LEU A 192 7.11 34.00 -0.81
CA LEU A 192 7.25 34.78 -2.04
C LEU A 192 6.23 35.94 -2.11
N THR A 193 4.97 35.65 -1.78
CA THR A 193 3.91 36.67 -1.80
C THR A 193 4.13 37.77 -0.75
N ASP A 194 4.62 37.42 0.43
CA ASP A 194 4.94 38.39 1.48
C ASP A 194 6.14 39.26 1.11
N GLY A 195 7.16 38.67 0.49
CA GLY A 195 8.32 39.41 -0.03
C GLY A 195 7.92 40.44 -1.10
N LEU A 196 7.02 40.07 -2.02
CA LEU A 196 6.50 40.97 -3.06
C LEU A 196 5.64 42.11 -2.49
N ARG A 197 4.82 41.83 -1.46
CA ARG A 197 4.03 42.86 -0.76
C ARG A 197 4.91 43.90 -0.08
N ARG A 198 5.96 43.47 0.63
CA ARG A 198 6.91 44.38 1.29
C ARG A 198 7.66 45.28 0.30
N ARG A 199 8.07 44.73 -0.86
CA ARG A 199 8.72 45.53 -1.92
C ARG A 199 7.80 46.60 -2.50
N ARG A 200 6.52 46.30 -2.70
CA ARG A 200 5.54 47.30 -3.18
C ARG A 200 5.30 48.40 -2.14
N ALA A 201 5.16 48.04 -0.87
CA ALA A 201 4.99 49.01 0.21
C ALA A 201 6.20 49.94 0.38
N GLY A 202 7.42 49.43 0.20
CA GLY A 202 8.65 50.24 0.26
C GLY A 202 8.86 51.14 -0.98
N ALA A 203 8.34 50.77 -2.15
CA ALA A 203 8.43 51.59 -3.36
C ALA A 203 7.50 52.81 -3.31
N SER A 204 6.33 52.71 -2.66
CA SER A 204 5.41 53.84 -2.48
C SER A 204 5.94 54.89 -1.50
N SER A 205 6.69 54.49 -0.47
CA SER A 205 7.23 55.43 0.52
C SER A 205 8.47 56.19 0.05
N ALA A 206 9.05 55.81 -1.08
CA ALA A 206 10.23 56.49 -1.67
C ALA A 206 9.85 57.48 -2.78
N ALA A 207 8.57 57.56 -3.14
CA ALA A 207 8.04 58.45 -4.17
C ALA A 207 7.37 59.71 -3.60
N ASP A 208 7.11 59.75 -2.30
CA ASP A 208 6.71 60.94 -1.52
C ASP A 208 7.95 61.60 -0.89
#